data_AF-A0A0F2L7D3-F1
#
_entry.id   AF-A0A0F2L7D3-F1
#
_cell.length_a   1.000
_cell.length_b   1.000
_cell.length_c   1.000
_cell.angle_alpha   90.00
_cell.angle_beta   90.00
_cell.angle_gamma   90.00
#
_symmetry.space_group_name_H-M   'P 1'
#
loop_
_entity.id
_entity.type
_entity.pdbx_description
1 polymer ?
#
loop_
_entity_poly.entity_id
_entity_poly.type
_entity_poly.pdbx_seq_one_letter_code
_entity_poly.pdbx_strand_id
1 'polypeptide(L)'
;MSTSEEVVLDDGTMPRTFKVAAIIQGIESARRVYANCKGKKSLCYAAAVGELIRAFGSLAANLIYDEELTSFVVKLADGKLLLYDATAGAYKILPIPEVVKALI
;
A
#
# COMPACT_ATOMS: atom_id res chain seq x y z
N MET A 1 9.23 8.37 14.11
CA MET A 1 8.06 7.50 14.35
C MET A 1 8.53 6.06 14.35
N SER A 2 8.11 5.25 15.34
CA SER A 2 8.64 3.89 15.55
C SER A 2 8.19 2.97 14.41
N THR A 3 9.13 2.57 13.55
CA THR A 3 8.94 1.70 12.37
C THR A 3 8.82 0.20 12.73
N SER A 4 8.55 -0.10 14.00
CA SER A 4 8.54 -1.45 14.58
C SER A 4 7.16 -2.11 14.60
N GLU A 5 6.11 -1.43 14.13
CA GLU A 5 4.76 -1.98 14.09
C GLU A 5 4.66 -3.09 13.04
N GLU A 6 4.11 -4.23 13.45
CA GLU A 6 3.91 -5.41 12.60
C GLU A 6 2.41 -5.63 12.36
N VAL A 7 2.09 -6.04 11.14
CA VAL A 7 0.73 -6.32 10.67
C VAL A 7 0.69 -7.64 9.93
N VAL A 8 -0.48 -8.25 9.84
CA VAL A 8 -0.69 -9.49 9.10
C VAL A 8 -1.43 -9.19 7.81
N LEU A 9 -0.90 -9.69 6.69
CA LEU A 9 -1.57 -9.69 5.39
C LEU A 9 -1.93 -11.12 5.02
N ASP A 10 -3.08 -11.30 4.38
CA ASP A 10 -3.57 -12.62 3.98
C ASP A 10 -4.14 -12.56 2.55
N ASP A 11 -3.70 -13.47 1.69
CA ASP A 11 -4.21 -13.67 0.33
C ASP A 11 -5.19 -14.86 0.24
N GLY A 12 -5.56 -15.44 1.38
CA GLY A 12 -6.41 -16.62 1.47
C GLY A 12 -5.65 -17.95 1.36
N THR A 13 -4.33 -17.92 1.17
CA THR A 13 -3.48 -19.12 1.18
C THR A 13 -2.79 -19.29 2.53
N MET A 14 -2.03 -18.28 2.95
CA MET A 14 -1.34 -18.29 4.24
C MET A 14 -1.09 -16.85 4.74
N PRO A 15 -1.54 -16.51 5.97
CA PRO A 15 -1.24 -15.22 6.58
C PRO A 15 0.26 -15.02 6.77
N ARG A 16 0.73 -13.80 6.50
CA ARG A 16 2.14 -13.40 6.60
C ARG A 16 2.27 -12.12 7.41
N THR A 17 3.21 -12.12 8.35
CA THR A 17 3.54 -10.93 9.15
C THR A 17 4.52 -10.03 8.41
N PHE A 18 4.21 -8.74 8.35
CA PHE A 18 5.04 -7.70 7.76
C PHE A 18 5.26 -6.57 8.74
N LYS A 19 6.46 -6.00 8.73
CA LYS A 19 6.67 -4.67 9.31
C LYS A 19 5.98 -3.64 8.44
N VAL A 20 5.27 -2.69 9.05
CA VAL A 20 4.66 -1.56 8.34
C VAL A 20 5.68 -0.82 7.47
N ALA A 21 6.91 -0.68 7.97
CA ALA A 21 8.00 -0.07 7.22
C ALA A 21 8.34 -0.83 5.91
N ALA A 22 8.24 -2.16 5.90
CA ALA A 22 8.49 -2.95 4.70
C ALA A 22 7.39 -2.76 3.66
N ILE A 23 6.12 -2.66 4.11
CA ILE A 23 4.98 -2.34 3.24
C ILE A 23 5.18 -0.95 2.61
N ILE A 24 5.47 0.05 3.44
CA ILE A 24 5.72 1.43 2.97
C ILE A 24 6.90 1.46 1.99
N GLN A 25 7.98 0.75 2.27
CA GLN A 25 9.13 0.67 1.36
C GLN A 25 8.77 0.07 0.00
N GLY A 26 7.93 -0.97 -0.03
CA GLY A 26 7.42 -1.56 -1.28
C GLY A 26 6.61 -0.56 -2.10
N ILE A 27 5.71 0.18 -1.44
CA ILE A 27 4.92 1.25 -2.05
C ILE A 27 5.83 2.37 -2.61
N GLU A 28 6.77 2.86 -1.81
CA GLU A 28 7.69 3.94 -2.20
C GLU A 28 8.64 3.52 -3.32
N SER A 29 8.94 2.23 -3.46
CA SER A 29 9.67 1.71 -4.62
C SER A 29 8.85 1.88 -5.91
N ALA A 30 7.58 1.48 -5.90
CA ALA A 30 6.69 1.64 -7.05
C ALA A 30 6.47 3.12 -7.41
N ARG A 31 6.31 4.00 -6.41
CA ARG A 31 6.19 5.45 -6.63
C ARG A 31 7.44 6.05 -7.27
N ARG A 32 8.63 5.63 -6.84
CA ARG A 32 9.88 6.06 -7.48
C ARG A 32 9.95 5.62 -8.94
N VAL A 33 9.49 4.42 -9.27
CA VAL A 33 9.40 3.98 -10.67
C VAL A 33 8.43 4.86 -11.46
N TYR A 34 7.26 5.16 -10.90
CA TYR A 34 6.29 6.05 -11.54
C TYR A 34 6.87 7.46 -11.78
N ALA A 35 7.45 8.08 -10.75
CA ALA A 35 7.97 9.44 -10.80
C ALA A 35 9.18 9.59 -11.74
N ASN A 36 10.03 8.56 -11.84
CA ASN A 36 11.22 8.60 -12.69
C ASN A 36 10.95 8.14 -14.14
N CYS A 37 9.75 7.63 -14.42
CA CYS A 37 9.41 7.13 -15.74
C CYS A 37 9.25 8.27 -16.75
N LYS A 38 9.99 8.20 -17.86
CA LYS A 38 9.89 9.12 -19.00
C LYS A 38 9.07 8.44 -20.09
N GLY A 39 7.78 8.72 -20.17
CA GLY A 39 6.90 8.09 -21.15
C GLY A 39 5.44 8.51 -21.01
N LYS A 40 4.55 7.78 -21.68
CA LYS A 40 3.11 7.95 -21.51
C LYS A 40 2.70 7.58 -20.09
N LYS A 41 1.79 8.35 -19.47
CA LYS A 41 1.27 8.12 -18.10
C LYS A 41 0.85 6.66 -17.89
N SER A 42 0.18 6.05 -18.86
CA SER A 42 -0.26 4.65 -18.80
C SER A 42 0.88 3.62 -18.74
N LEU A 43 2.00 3.86 -19.45
CA LEU A 43 3.16 2.98 -19.40
C LEU A 43 3.90 3.12 -18.06
N CYS A 44 4.01 4.34 -17.55
CA CYS A 44 4.61 4.61 -16.26
C CYS A 44 3.79 4.00 -15.12
N TYR A 45 2.47 4.12 -15.20
CA TYR A 45 1.53 3.47 -14.29
C TYR A 45 1.71 1.95 -14.33
N ALA A 46 1.72 1.34 -15.52
CA ALA A 46 1.90 -0.10 -15.66
C ALA A 46 3.25 -0.59 -15.07
N ALA A 47 4.33 0.17 -15.28
CA ALA A 47 5.63 -0.13 -14.69
C ALA A 47 5.60 -0.08 -13.16
N ALA A 48 4.96 0.94 -12.59
CA ALA A 48 4.80 1.09 -11.15
C ALA A 48 3.94 -0.03 -10.53
N VAL A 49 2.83 -0.38 -11.18
CA VAL A 49 2.00 -1.54 -10.77
C VAL A 49 2.81 -2.83 -10.84
N GLY A 50 3.66 -2.99 -11.86
CA GLY A 50 4.60 -4.11 -11.95
C GLY A 50 5.52 -4.22 -10.73
N GLU A 51 6.00 -3.09 -10.20
CA GLU A 51 6.79 -3.10 -8.96
C GLU A 51 5.96 -3.40 -7.71
N LEU A 52 4.71 -2.95 -7.64
CA LEU A 52 3.81 -3.36 -6.54
C LEU A 52 3.61 -4.88 -6.56
N ILE A 53 3.35 -5.46 -7.74
CA ILE A 53 3.20 -6.92 -7.89
C ILE A 53 4.51 -7.64 -7.55
N ARG A 54 5.67 -7.10 -7.92
CA ARG A 54 6.96 -7.70 -7.55
C ARG A 54 7.19 -7.65 -6.03
N ALA A 55 6.85 -6.55 -5.37
CA ALA A 55 7.07 -6.36 -3.94
C ALA A 55 6.11 -7.21 -3.09
N PHE A 56 4.84 -7.33 -3.50
CA PHE A 56 3.79 -7.95 -2.69
C PHE A 56 3.34 -9.33 -3.20
N GLY A 57 3.66 -9.69 -4.45
CA GLY A 57 3.21 -10.92 -5.07
C GLY A 57 1.68 -11.03 -5.07
N SER A 58 1.18 -12.17 -4.59
CA SER A 58 -0.26 -12.41 -4.39
C SER A 58 -0.93 -11.43 -3.41
N LEU A 59 -0.18 -10.85 -2.47
CA LEU A 59 -0.71 -9.88 -1.52
C LEU A 59 -1.02 -8.53 -2.17
N ALA A 60 -0.64 -8.31 -3.43
CA ALA A 60 -1.02 -7.13 -4.20
C ALA A 60 -2.55 -6.94 -4.25
N ALA A 61 -3.33 -8.03 -4.15
CA ALA A 61 -4.79 -7.98 -4.07
C ALA A 61 -5.34 -7.23 -2.84
N ASN A 62 -4.52 -7.05 -1.79
CA ASN A 62 -4.88 -6.30 -0.59
C ASN A 62 -4.61 -4.80 -0.72
N LEU A 63 -3.93 -4.36 -1.78
CA LEU A 63 -3.62 -2.96 -2.03
C LEU A 63 -4.71 -2.30 -2.87
N ILE A 64 -5.18 -1.15 -2.41
CA ILE A 64 -6.04 -0.23 -3.16
C ILE A 64 -5.30 1.10 -3.20
N TYR A 65 -5.30 1.76 -4.36
CA TYR A 65 -4.59 3.02 -4.56
C TYR A 65 -5.24 3.84 -5.66
N ASP A 66 -4.99 5.15 -5.64
CA ASP A 66 -5.41 6.08 -6.68
C ASP A 66 -4.50 5.98 -7.93
N GLU A 67 -4.96 6.56 -9.04
CA GLU A 67 -4.20 6.56 -10.30
C GLU A 67 -2.86 7.28 -10.23
N GLU A 68 -2.72 8.23 -9.29
CA GLU A 68 -1.51 9.02 -9.11
C GLU A 68 -0.56 8.43 -8.07
N LEU A 69 -0.91 7.29 -7.48
CA LEU A 69 -0.11 6.59 -6.48
C LEU A 69 0.28 7.52 -5.32
N THR A 70 -0.68 8.33 -4.86
CA THR A 70 -0.51 9.28 -3.75
C THR A 70 -1.11 8.77 -2.45
N SER A 71 -2.15 7.94 -2.55
CA SER A 71 -2.93 7.40 -1.44
C SER A 71 -3.04 5.89 -1.58
N PHE A 72 -2.72 5.17 -0.51
CA PHE A 72 -2.79 3.72 -0.47
C PHE A 72 -3.63 3.24 0.71
N VAL A 73 -4.38 2.18 0.47
CA VAL A 73 -5.11 1.42 1.49
C VAL A 73 -4.65 -0.02 1.39
N VAL A 74 -4.16 -0.57 2.49
CA VAL A 74 -3.77 -1.98 2.58
C VAL A 74 -4.73 -2.69 3.54
N LYS A 75 -5.42 -3.70 3.02
CA LYS A 75 -6.30 -4.57 3.81
C LYS A 75 -5.47 -5.50 4.67
N LEU A 76 -5.69 -5.47 5.98
CA LEU A 76 -5.04 -6.35 6.94
C LEU A 76 -5.92 -7.55 7.28
N ALA A 77 -5.32 -8.66 7.72
CA ALA A 77 -6.02 -9.90 8.03
C ALA A 77 -6.97 -9.77 9.24
N ASP A 78 -6.72 -8.81 10.13
CA ASP A 78 -7.55 -8.55 11.32
C ASP A 78 -8.74 -7.62 11.04
N GLY A 79 -9.03 -7.33 9.77
CA GLY A 79 -10.15 -6.47 9.37
C GLY A 79 -9.89 -4.97 9.54
N LYS A 80 -8.66 -4.56 9.88
CA LYS A 80 -8.23 -3.17 9.85
C LYS A 80 -7.69 -2.78 8.48
N LEU A 81 -7.57 -1.47 8.27
CA LEU A 81 -7.00 -0.86 7.09
C LEU A 81 -5.78 -0.03 7.48
N LEU A 82 -4.65 -0.30 6.82
CA LEU A 82 -3.51 0.60 6.83
C LEU A 82 -3.72 1.64 5.73
N LEU A 83 -3.97 2.88 6.14
CA LEU A 83 -4.08 4.04 5.26
C LEU A 83 -2.72 4.71 5.18
N TYR A 84 -2.16 4.88 3.99
CA TYR A 84 -0.88 5.53 3.79
C TYR A 84 -1.02 6.71 2.81
N ASP A 85 -0.71 7.90 3.32
CA ASP A 85 -0.52 9.11 2.53
C ASP A 85 0.96 9.18 2.15
N ALA A 86 1.23 8.89 0.89
CA ALA A 86 2.56 8.83 0.36
C ALA A 86 3.13 10.24 0.09
N THR A 87 2.28 11.27 0.01
CA THR A 87 2.73 12.66 -0.12
C THR A 87 3.22 13.21 1.22
N ALA A 88 2.50 12.92 2.30
CA ALA A 88 2.86 13.31 3.66
C ALA A 88 3.87 12.36 4.31
N GLY A 89 4.06 11.16 3.74
CA GLY A 89 4.88 10.10 4.34
C GLY A 89 4.30 9.58 5.66
N ALA A 90 2.98 9.66 5.81
CA ALA A 90 2.27 9.37 7.05
C ALA A 90 1.29 8.21 6.87
N TYR A 91 1.15 7.37 7.90
CA TYR A 91 0.19 6.27 7.88
C TYR A 91 -0.67 6.26 9.14
N LYS A 92 -1.83 5.61 9.03
CA LYS A 92 -2.72 5.26 10.15
C LYS A 92 -3.21 3.83 9.95
N ILE A 93 -3.43 3.11 11.05
CA ILE A 93 -4.10 1.81 11.02
C ILE A 93 -5.41 1.96 11.78
N LEU A 94 -6.53 1.78 11.09
CA LEU A 94 -7.85 2.01 11.63
C LEU A 94 -8.77 0.84 11.31
N PRO A 95 -9.72 0.50 12.20
CA PRO A 95 -10.78 -0.44 11.87
C PRO A 95 -11.74 0.18 10.84
N ILE A 96 -12.34 -0.64 9.98
CA ILE A 96 -13.25 -0.18 8.91
C ILE A 96 -14.33 0.81 9.41
N PRO A 97 -15.02 0.60 10.56
CA PRO A 97 -16.02 1.55 11.04
C PRO A 97 -15.48 2.96 11.29
N GLU A 98 -14.23 3.11 11.73
CA GLU A 98 -13.61 4.43 11.93
C GLU A 98 -13.26 5.09 10.60
N VAL A 99 -12.82 4.30 9.61
CA VAL A 99 -12.57 4.80 8.26
C VAL A 99 -13.86 5.30 7.62
N VAL A 100 -14.96 4.54 7.74
CA VAL A 100 -16.27 4.95 7.20
C VAL A 100 -16.78 6.22 7.86
N LYS A 101 -16.62 6.35 9.19
CA LYS A 101 -17.00 7.59 9.92
C LYS A 101 -16.23 8.83 9.46
N ALA A 102 -15.04 8.67 8.92
CA ALA A 102 -14.26 9.81 8.41
C ALA A 102 -14.73 10.30 7.03
N LEU A 103 -15.63 9.56 6.36
CA LEU A 103 -16.14 9.88 5.02
C LEU A 103 -17.51 10.57 5.02
N ILE A 104 -18.21 10.59 6.16
CA ILE A 104 -19.58 11.11 6.35
C ILE A 104 -19.54 12.25 7.34
#